data_AF-A0AAU2K885-F1
#
_entry.id   AF-A0AAU2K885-F1
#
_cell.length_a   1.000
_cell.length_b   1.000
_cell.length_c   1.000
_cell.angle_alpha   90.00
_cell.angle_beta   90.00
_cell.angle_gamma   90.00
#
_symmetry.space_group_name_H-M   'P 1'
#
loop_
_entity.id
_entity.type
_entity.pdbx_description
1 polymer ?
#
loop_
_entity_poly.entity_id
_entity_poly.type
_entity_poly.pdbx_seq_one_letter_code
_entity_poly.pdbx_strand_id
1 'polypeptide(L)'
;MSTLHRIVTLLDRLGDEREDVLRVEGEGGLSYASGLPVAEVEALLRGEPVASAAEGGADVVEARHRRVLDRILFLRATRLRPSTDGQRRIYSLAEIAAGAGTSPQWLDKMIKTGKAPNLDHAAGIAQFFGERIEFLVASPAEALDRVLLEIHKDLLERAFERQSQHLQRLEGGDTGSGLNPELGVVGYAARALAEVPDDTAQPLIALIESVARRAREERAREARST
;
A
#
# COMPACT_ATOMS: atom_id res chain seq x y z
N MET A 1 -1.36 2.63 16.02
CA MET A 1 -2.38 1.87 15.27
C MET A 1 -1.74 1.43 13.96
N SER A 2 -1.57 0.12 13.72
CA SER A 2 -0.80 -0.40 12.57
C SER A 2 -1.57 -0.27 11.25
N THR A 3 -0.86 -0.17 10.11
CA THR A 3 -1.45 -0.09 8.76
C THR A 3 -2.41 -1.24 8.48
N LEU A 4 -2.06 -2.45 8.92
CA LEU A 4 -2.91 -3.64 8.81
C LEU A 4 -4.28 -3.46 9.49
N HIS A 5 -4.31 -2.86 10.69
CA HIS A 5 -5.58 -2.63 11.39
C HIS A 5 -6.48 -1.67 10.61
N ARG A 6 -5.91 -0.61 10.04
CA ARG A 6 -6.65 0.35 9.20
C ARG A 6 -7.24 -0.31 7.95
N ILE A 7 -6.47 -1.20 7.31
CA ILE A 7 -6.95 -1.99 6.16
C ILE A 7 -8.15 -2.83 6.57
N VAL A 8 -8.05 -3.60 7.66
CA VAL A 8 -9.16 -4.46 8.12
C VAL A 8 -10.43 -3.64 8.37
N THR A 9 -10.32 -2.49 9.05
CA THR A 9 -11.46 -1.59 9.25
C THR A 9 -12.07 -1.07 7.94
N LEU A 10 -11.26 -0.80 6.92
CA LEU A 10 -11.76 -0.38 5.61
C LEU A 10 -12.43 -1.52 4.85
N LEU A 11 -11.90 -2.73 4.94
CA LEU A 11 -12.50 -3.92 4.33
C LEU A 11 -13.88 -4.20 4.91
N ASP A 12 -14.02 -4.12 6.24
CA ASP A 12 -15.31 -4.28 6.92
C ASP A 12 -16.36 -3.28 6.40
N ARG A 13 -15.94 -2.04 6.12
CA ARG A 13 -16.82 -1.00 5.57
C ARG A 13 -17.16 -1.20 4.09
N LEU A 14 -16.24 -1.77 3.33
CA LEU A 14 -16.41 -2.04 1.90
C LEU A 14 -17.12 -3.37 1.65
N GLY A 15 -17.17 -4.27 2.63
CA GLY A 15 -17.65 -5.65 2.44
C GLY A 15 -16.74 -6.47 1.52
N ASP A 16 -15.47 -6.07 1.38
CA ASP A 16 -14.47 -6.80 0.59
C ASP A 16 -13.85 -7.90 1.46
N GLU A 17 -13.56 -9.08 0.89
CA GLU A 17 -12.96 -10.18 1.63
C GLU A 17 -11.47 -9.95 1.91
N ARG A 18 -11.04 -10.29 3.13
CA ARG A 18 -9.64 -10.13 3.54
C ARG A 18 -8.68 -10.94 2.68
N GLU A 19 -9.07 -12.15 2.28
CA GLU A 19 -8.22 -13.05 1.50
C GLU A 19 -7.96 -12.53 0.08
N ASP A 20 -8.92 -11.80 -0.49
CA ASP A 20 -8.78 -11.17 -1.80
C ASP A 20 -7.80 -10.00 -1.76
N VAL A 21 -7.89 -9.17 -0.72
CA VAL A 21 -7.09 -7.93 -0.63
C VAL A 21 -5.72 -8.15 0.01
N LEU A 22 -5.61 -9.06 0.99
CA LEU A 22 -4.37 -9.41 1.69
C LEU A 22 -3.84 -10.78 1.26
N ARG A 23 -4.08 -11.16 0.00
CA ARG A 23 -3.57 -12.41 -0.57
C ARG A 23 -2.05 -12.50 -0.40
N VAL A 24 -1.57 -13.57 0.24
CA VAL A 24 -0.14 -13.73 0.54
C VAL A 24 0.66 -14.15 -0.69
N GLU A 25 0.14 -15.12 -1.46
CA GLU A 25 0.84 -15.78 -2.56
C GLU A 25 0.44 -15.26 -3.95
N GLY A 26 1.20 -15.70 -4.96
CA GLY A 26 0.91 -15.44 -6.38
C GLY A 26 1.35 -14.06 -6.88
N GLU A 27 1.23 -13.87 -8.20
CA GLU A 27 1.52 -12.59 -8.85
C GLU A 27 0.47 -11.56 -8.43
N GLY A 28 0.91 -10.52 -7.71
CA GLY A 28 0.05 -9.54 -7.04
C GLY A 28 -0.27 -9.89 -5.59
N GLY A 29 0.34 -10.94 -5.02
CA GLY A 29 0.29 -11.21 -3.58
C GLY A 29 1.33 -10.40 -2.79
N LEU A 30 1.18 -10.36 -1.47
CA LEU A 30 2.06 -9.65 -0.55
C LEU A 30 3.50 -10.14 -0.62
N SER A 31 3.74 -11.44 -0.78
CA SER A 31 5.10 -12.00 -0.96
C SER A 31 5.76 -11.45 -2.22
N TYR A 32 5.05 -11.47 -3.35
CA TYR A 32 5.54 -10.98 -4.64
C TYR A 32 5.87 -9.47 -4.62
N ALA A 33 5.03 -8.68 -3.94
CA ALA A 33 5.15 -7.23 -3.88
C ALA A 33 6.21 -6.75 -2.85
N SER A 34 6.39 -7.49 -1.76
CA SER A 34 7.35 -7.14 -0.69
C SER A 34 8.73 -7.77 -0.88
N GLY A 35 8.83 -8.85 -1.67
CA GLY A 35 10.07 -9.62 -1.83
C GLY A 35 10.39 -10.53 -0.65
N LEU A 36 9.40 -10.80 0.20
CA LEU A 36 9.54 -11.65 1.38
C LEU A 36 9.03 -13.06 1.11
N PRO A 37 9.64 -14.09 1.73
CA PRO A 37 9.08 -15.43 1.75
C PRO A 37 7.66 -15.44 2.35
N VAL A 38 6.79 -16.32 1.87
CA VAL A 38 5.41 -16.49 2.34
C VAL A 38 5.34 -16.60 3.86
N ALA A 39 6.16 -17.48 4.45
CA ALA A 39 6.20 -17.68 5.90
C ALA A 39 6.56 -16.41 6.69
N GLU A 40 7.43 -15.54 6.16
CA GLU A 40 7.78 -14.28 6.80
C GLU A 40 6.64 -13.27 6.70
N VAL A 41 5.95 -13.21 5.56
CA VAL A 41 4.76 -12.36 5.41
C VAL A 41 3.69 -12.77 6.42
N GLU A 42 3.40 -14.07 6.52
CA GLU A 42 2.41 -14.59 7.46
C GLU A 42 2.76 -14.29 8.91
N ALA A 43 4.02 -14.49 9.30
CA ALA A 43 4.51 -14.15 10.65
C ALA A 43 4.34 -12.64 10.94
N LEU A 44 4.75 -11.78 10.01
CA LEU A 44 4.61 -10.32 10.18
C LEU A 44 3.14 -9.88 10.25
N LEU A 45 2.24 -10.51 9.47
CA LEU A 45 0.80 -10.26 9.56
C LEU A 45 0.21 -10.68 10.91
N ARG A 46 0.80 -11.67 11.60
CA ARG A 46 0.46 -12.07 12.97
C ARG A 46 1.16 -11.21 14.05
N GLY A 47 2.06 -10.30 13.65
CA GLY A 47 2.87 -9.50 14.57
C GLY A 47 4.01 -10.30 15.22
N GLU A 48 4.39 -11.43 14.63
CA GLU A 48 5.48 -12.28 15.09
C GLU A 48 6.83 -11.77 14.56
N PRO A 49 7.93 -11.95 15.32
CA PRO A 49 9.27 -11.66 14.84
C PRO A 49 9.67 -12.64 13.74
N VAL A 50 10.39 -12.16 12.73
CA VAL A 50 10.94 -12.99 11.65
C VAL A 50 12.44 -13.20 11.82
N ALA A 51 12.92 -14.39 11.46
CA ALA A 51 14.33 -14.77 11.60
C ALA A 51 15.27 -13.81 10.85
N SER A 52 14.84 -13.32 9.68
CA SER A 52 15.57 -12.36 8.86
C SER A 52 15.71 -10.97 9.50
N ALA A 53 14.98 -10.68 10.58
CA ALA A 53 15.02 -9.42 11.35
C ALA A 53 15.76 -9.52 12.69
N ALA A 54 16.24 -10.71 13.09
CA ALA A 54 17.03 -10.88 14.31
C ALA A 54 18.44 -10.30 14.10
N GLU A 55 18.60 -8.99 14.33
CA GLU A 55 19.81 -8.22 14.05
C GLU A 55 20.57 -7.91 15.36
N GLY A 56 21.78 -8.44 15.55
CA GLY A 56 22.68 -8.08 16.66
C GLY A 56 24.18 -8.24 16.34
N GLY A 57 25.00 -7.19 16.55
CA GLY A 57 26.47 -7.24 16.42
C GLY A 57 27.02 -7.24 14.99
N ALA A 58 28.23 -7.80 14.80
CA ALA A 58 28.87 -7.93 13.46
C ALA A 58 28.04 -8.75 12.46
N ASP A 59 27.05 -9.51 12.95
CA ASP A 59 26.06 -10.26 12.19
C ASP A 59 25.09 -9.35 11.41
N VAL A 60 24.87 -8.10 11.85
CA VAL A 60 23.87 -7.20 11.22
C VAL A 60 24.22 -6.87 9.76
N VAL A 61 25.49 -6.60 9.48
CA VAL A 61 25.94 -6.27 8.11
C VAL A 61 25.83 -7.49 7.21
N GLU A 62 26.24 -8.67 7.69
CA GLU A 62 26.15 -9.92 6.95
C GLU A 62 24.69 -10.37 6.75
N ALA A 63 23.83 -10.20 7.75
CA ALA A 63 22.39 -10.45 7.64
C ALA A 63 21.74 -9.51 6.60
N ARG A 64 22.12 -8.23 6.59
CA ARG A 64 21.68 -7.28 5.55
C ARG A 64 22.18 -7.69 4.17
N HIS A 65 23.44 -8.12 4.05
CA HIS A 65 24.01 -8.57 2.78
C HIS A 65 23.27 -9.79 2.24
N ARG A 66 23.01 -10.78 3.11
CA ARG A 66 22.24 -11.97 2.77
C ARG A 66 20.83 -11.61 2.32
N ARG A 67 20.13 -10.72 3.03
CA ARG A 67 18.79 -10.24 2.65
C ARG A 67 18.77 -9.62 1.26
N VAL A 68 19.74 -8.75 0.95
CA VAL A 68 19.83 -8.13 -0.39
C VAL A 68 20.00 -9.20 -1.45
N LEU A 69 20.87 -10.19 -1.23
CA LEU A 69 21.08 -11.28 -2.17
C LEU A 69 19.83 -12.15 -2.33
N ASP A 70 19.20 -12.55 -1.22
CA ASP A 70 17.98 -13.36 -1.22
C ASP A 70 16.87 -12.66 -2.01
N ARG A 71 16.73 -11.33 -1.87
CA ARG A 71 15.76 -10.54 -2.64
C ARG A 71 16.11 -10.42 -4.13
N ILE A 72 17.39 -10.34 -4.49
CA ILE A 72 17.81 -10.40 -5.90
C ILE A 72 17.45 -11.76 -6.50
N LEU A 73 17.69 -12.85 -5.76
CA LEU A 73 17.32 -14.20 -6.18
C LEU A 73 15.80 -14.37 -6.27
N PHE A 74 15.06 -13.78 -5.32
CA PHE A 74 13.60 -13.74 -5.34
C PHE A 74 13.07 -13.05 -6.59
N LEU A 75 13.59 -11.86 -6.93
CA LEU A 75 13.22 -11.15 -8.16
C LEU A 75 13.47 -12.01 -9.40
N ARG A 76 14.65 -12.65 -9.49
CA ARG A 76 14.96 -13.54 -10.61
C ARG A 76 14.02 -14.74 -10.71
N ALA A 77 13.57 -15.28 -9.57
CA ALA A 77 12.67 -16.44 -9.54
C ALA A 77 11.22 -16.07 -9.85
N THR A 78 10.79 -14.85 -9.54
CA THR A 78 9.37 -14.44 -9.60
C THR A 78 9.05 -13.51 -10.75
N ARG A 79 9.97 -12.65 -11.16
CA ARG A 79 9.80 -11.72 -12.29
C ARG A 79 10.21 -12.43 -13.56
N LEU A 80 9.27 -13.19 -14.12
CA LEU A 80 9.49 -13.96 -15.34
C LEU A 80 9.20 -13.10 -16.57
N ARG A 81 9.99 -13.29 -17.63
CA ARG A 81 9.73 -12.63 -18.90
C ARG A 81 8.73 -13.42 -19.74
N PRO A 82 7.86 -12.74 -20.50
CA PRO A 82 7.10 -13.40 -21.54
C PRO A 82 8.06 -13.91 -22.63
N SER A 83 7.76 -15.08 -23.17
CA SER A 83 8.45 -15.66 -24.32
C SER A 83 7.50 -15.78 -25.51
N THR A 84 8.05 -15.86 -26.71
CA THR A 84 7.30 -15.85 -27.98
C THR A 84 6.40 -17.07 -28.16
N ASP A 85 6.65 -18.13 -27.41
CA ASP A 85 5.84 -19.35 -27.30
C ASP A 85 4.72 -19.24 -26.24
N GLY A 86 4.52 -18.06 -25.65
CA GLY A 86 3.56 -17.82 -24.58
C GLY A 86 4.01 -18.35 -23.20
N GLN A 87 5.20 -18.97 -23.11
CA GLN A 87 5.74 -19.44 -21.84
C GLN A 87 6.40 -18.30 -21.08
N ARG A 88 6.42 -18.42 -19.74
CA ARG A 88 7.16 -17.50 -18.87
C ARG A 88 8.53 -18.09 -18.57
N ARG A 89 9.59 -17.29 -18.72
CA ARG A 89 10.97 -17.75 -18.56
C ARG A 89 11.75 -16.87 -17.59
N ILE A 90 12.66 -17.50 -16.85
CA ILE A 90 13.59 -16.81 -15.97
C ILE A 90 14.58 -16.00 -16.82
N TYR A 91 14.90 -14.78 -16.37
CA TYR A 91 15.97 -13.99 -16.98
C TYR A 91 17.34 -14.66 -16.76
N SER A 92 18.10 -14.75 -17.85
CA SER A 92 19.49 -15.16 -17.82
C SER A 92 20.35 -14.12 -17.09
N LEU A 93 21.49 -14.55 -16.52
CA LEU A 93 22.43 -13.62 -15.91
C LEU A 93 22.97 -12.59 -16.93
N ALA A 94 23.03 -12.95 -18.20
CA ALA A 94 23.45 -12.04 -19.25
C ALA A 94 22.45 -10.91 -19.49
N GLU A 95 21.15 -11.24 -19.54
CA GLU A 95 20.07 -10.24 -19.67
C GLU A 95 20.05 -9.30 -18.46
N ILE A 96 20.13 -9.84 -17.24
CA ILE A 96 20.15 -9.04 -16.00
C ILE A 96 21.38 -8.14 -15.99
N ALA A 97 22.57 -8.68 -16.30
CA ALA A 97 23.81 -7.91 -16.29
C ALA A 97 23.76 -6.73 -17.26
N ALA A 98 23.30 -6.98 -18.49
CA ALA A 98 23.18 -5.94 -19.52
C ALA A 98 22.22 -4.83 -19.08
N GLY A 99 21.06 -5.18 -18.51
CA GLY A 99 20.09 -4.20 -18.03
C GLY A 99 20.51 -3.46 -16.76
N ALA A 100 21.29 -4.10 -15.90
CA ALA A 100 21.79 -3.51 -14.65
C ALA A 100 23.12 -2.74 -14.81
N GLY A 101 23.72 -2.73 -16.00
CA GLY A 101 25.02 -2.08 -16.24
C GLY A 101 26.20 -2.83 -15.58
N THR A 102 26.11 -4.15 -15.46
CA THR A 102 27.14 -5.00 -14.82
C THR A 102 27.61 -6.12 -15.77
N SER A 103 28.51 -7.00 -15.32
CA SER A 103 28.94 -8.16 -16.12
C SER A 103 28.28 -9.47 -15.65
N PRO A 104 28.01 -10.42 -16.57
CA PRO A 104 27.41 -11.71 -16.20
C PRO A 104 28.31 -12.51 -15.24
N GLN A 105 29.63 -12.43 -15.40
CA GLN A 105 30.60 -13.08 -14.52
C GLN A 105 30.60 -12.48 -13.12
N TRP A 106 30.38 -11.16 -13.01
CA TRP A 106 30.26 -10.50 -11.72
C TRP A 106 29.00 -10.95 -10.98
N LEU A 107 27.84 -11.04 -11.66
CA LEU A 107 26.61 -11.58 -11.06
C LEU A 107 26.77 -13.04 -10.62
N ASP A 108 27.37 -13.88 -11.45
CA ASP A 108 27.64 -15.28 -11.10
C ASP A 108 28.54 -15.39 -9.86
N LYS A 109 29.62 -14.58 -9.80
CA LYS A 109 30.50 -14.51 -8.63
C LYS A 109 29.77 -14.01 -7.39
N MET A 110 28.94 -12.98 -7.51
CA MET A 110 28.12 -12.44 -6.41
C MET A 110 27.24 -13.54 -5.80
N ILE A 111 26.50 -14.27 -6.65
CA ILE A 111 25.62 -15.38 -6.22
C ILE A 111 26.44 -16.49 -5.55
N LYS A 112 27.57 -16.90 -6.14
CA LYS A 112 28.42 -17.97 -5.59
C LYS A 112 29.08 -17.61 -4.26
N THR A 113 29.46 -16.34 -4.09
CA THR A 113 30.22 -15.89 -2.92
C THR A 113 29.34 -15.39 -1.78
N GLY A 114 28.04 -15.17 -2.02
CA GLY A 114 27.15 -14.61 -1.02
C GLY A 114 27.39 -13.12 -0.73
N LYS A 115 28.33 -12.47 -1.44
CA LYS A 115 28.70 -11.08 -1.18
C LYS A 115 27.67 -10.15 -1.78
N ALA A 116 27.13 -9.26 -0.97
CA ALA A 116 26.19 -8.27 -1.46
C ALA A 116 26.84 -7.32 -2.47
N PRO A 117 26.06 -6.84 -3.45
CA PRO A 117 26.50 -5.78 -4.34
C PRO A 117 26.64 -4.44 -3.61
N ASN A 118 27.40 -3.52 -4.20
CA ASN A 118 27.34 -2.12 -3.79
C ASN A 118 25.97 -1.51 -4.15
N LEU A 119 25.68 -0.30 -3.64
CA LEU A 119 24.38 0.34 -3.83
C LEU A 119 24.06 0.62 -5.31
N ASP A 120 25.05 1.02 -6.12
CA ASP A 120 24.84 1.33 -7.54
C ASP A 120 24.42 0.08 -8.33
N HIS A 121 25.13 -1.03 -8.14
CA HIS A 121 24.76 -2.29 -8.79
C HIS A 121 23.43 -2.83 -8.25
N ALA A 122 23.14 -2.68 -6.95
CA ALA A 122 21.84 -3.05 -6.39
C ALA A 122 20.70 -2.24 -7.01
N ALA A 123 20.88 -0.92 -7.19
CA ALA A 123 19.92 -0.05 -7.86
C ALA A 123 19.70 -0.48 -9.32
N GLY A 124 20.77 -0.74 -10.07
CA GLY A 124 20.68 -1.22 -11.46
C GLY A 124 19.92 -2.54 -11.58
N ILE A 125 20.18 -3.49 -10.67
CA ILE A 125 19.45 -4.78 -10.64
C ILE A 125 17.98 -4.57 -10.30
N ALA A 126 17.65 -3.75 -9.30
CA ALA A 126 16.26 -3.45 -8.95
C ALA A 126 15.52 -2.81 -10.13
N GLN A 127 16.13 -1.81 -10.76
CA GLN A 127 15.57 -1.09 -11.90
C GLN A 127 15.32 -2.02 -13.09
N PHE A 128 16.22 -2.96 -13.37
CA PHE A 128 16.02 -3.98 -14.41
C PHE A 128 14.71 -4.76 -14.22
N PHE A 129 14.35 -5.08 -12.97
CA PHE A 129 13.11 -5.77 -12.62
C PHE A 129 11.89 -4.83 -12.44
N GLY A 130 12.05 -3.54 -12.73
CA GLY A 130 11.01 -2.53 -12.54
C GLY A 130 10.78 -2.15 -11.07
N GLU A 131 11.71 -2.49 -10.18
CA GLU A 131 11.63 -2.20 -8.75
C GLU A 131 12.53 -1.04 -8.35
N ARG A 132 12.27 -0.47 -7.17
CA ARG A 132 13.15 0.53 -6.55
C ARG A 132 14.15 -0.15 -5.61
N ILE A 133 15.27 0.51 -5.31
CA ILE A 133 16.33 -0.06 -4.44
C ILE A 133 15.80 -0.43 -3.04
N GLU A 134 14.79 0.28 -2.53
CA GLU A 134 14.13 0.00 -1.26
C GLU A 134 13.57 -1.42 -1.19
N PHE A 135 13.15 -1.98 -2.33
CA PHE A 135 12.76 -3.39 -2.41
C PHE A 135 13.87 -4.29 -1.89
N LEU A 136 15.13 -4.04 -2.27
CA LEU A 136 16.28 -4.86 -1.89
C LEU A 136 16.76 -4.59 -0.46
N VAL A 137 16.74 -3.34 0.00
CA VAL A 137 17.45 -2.95 1.23
C VAL A 137 16.58 -2.81 2.47
N ALA A 138 15.27 -2.63 2.33
CA ALA A 138 14.36 -2.44 3.47
C ALA A 138 14.41 -3.61 4.45
N SER A 139 14.17 -3.38 5.74
CA SER A 139 13.91 -4.48 6.67
C SER A 139 12.65 -5.26 6.26
N PRO A 140 12.43 -6.48 6.77
CA PRO A 140 11.22 -7.24 6.45
C PRO A 140 9.93 -6.49 6.84
N ALA A 141 9.91 -5.86 8.02
CA ALA A 141 8.76 -5.09 8.48
C ALA A 141 8.49 -3.87 7.56
N GLU A 142 9.53 -3.11 7.21
CA GLU A 142 9.39 -1.95 6.31
C GLU A 142 8.96 -2.36 4.89
N ALA A 143 9.48 -3.48 4.39
CA ALA A 143 9.13 -3.98 3.05
C ALA A 143 7.65 -4.37 2.98
N LEU A 144 7.11 -5.04 4.01
CA LEU A 144 5.70 -5.37 4.08
C LEU A 144 4.83 -4.13 4.33
N ASP A 145 5.21 -3.25 5.25
CA ASP A 145 4.43 -2.04 5.56
C ASP A 145 4.28 -1.14 4.33
N ARG A 146 5.33 -0.99 3.52
CA ARG A 146 5.24 -0.27 2.23
C ARG A 146 4.13 -0.83 1.33
N VAL A 147 4.04 -2.16 1.20
CA VAL A 147 3.00 -2.79 0.38
C VAL A 147 1.62 -2.58 0.98
N LEU A 148 1.50 -2.71 2.31
CA LEU A 148 0.25 -2.46 3.03
C LEU A 148 -0.20 -1.00 2.89
N LEU A 149 0.72 -0.03 2.86
CA LEU A 149 0.39 1.39 2.67
C LEU A 149 -0.20 1.66 1.29
N GLU A 150 0.31 1.04 0.23
CA GLU A 150 -0.28 1.14 -1.12
C GLU A 150 -1.67 0.51 -1.15
N ILE A 151 -1.85 -0.69 -0.58
CA ILE A 151 -3.17 -1.35 -0.47
C ILE A 151 -4.16 -0.46 0.30
N HIS A 152 -3.72 0.13 1.41
CA HIS A 152 -4.53 1.03 2.22
C HIS A 152 -4.95 2.28 1.43
N LYS A 153 -4.04 2.85 0.64
CA LYS A 153 -4.33 4.00 -0.24
C LYS A 153 -5.37 3.62 -1.31
N ASP A 154 -5.18 2.49 -1.99
CA ASP A 154 -6.12 2.01 -3.01
C ASP A 154 -7.51 1.72 -2.41
N LEU A 155 -7.58 1.19 -1.19
CA LEU A 155 -8.83 1.00 -0.46
C LEU A 155 -9.52 2.33 -0.12
N LEU A 156 -8.75 3.33 0.31
CA LEU A 156 -9.29 4.67 0.59
C LEU A 156 -9.85 5.33 -0.66
N GLU A 157 -9.14 5.25 -1.79
CA GLU A 157 -9.61 5.78 -3.07
C GLU A 157 -10.93 5.11 -3.48
N ARG A 158 -11.02 3.77 -3.41
CA ARG A 158 -12.26 3.03 -3.69
C ARG A 158 -13.40 3.40 -2.73
N ALA A 159 -13.12 3.56 -1.44
CA ALA A 159 -14.12 3.97 -0.46
C ALA A 159 -14.66 5.38 -0.77
N PHE A 160 -13.78 6.30 -1.14
CA PHE A 160 -14.14 7.65 -1.55
C PHE A 160 -14.99 7.65 -2.84
N GLU A 161 -14.63 6.84 -3.83
CA GLU A 161 -15.39 6.69 -5.07
C GLU A 161 -16.81 6.15 -4.81
N ARG A 162 -16.94 5.09 -4.00
CA ARG A 162 -18.25 4.54 -3.62
C ARG A 162 -19.11 5.58 -2.90
N GLN A 163 -18.51 6.35 -1.99
CA GLN A 163 -19.21 7.42 -1.27
C GLN A 163 -19.64 8.54 -2.23
N SER A 164 -18.77 8.95 -3.15
CA SER A 164 -19.07 9.97 -4.15
C SER A 164 -20.20 9.54 -5.08
N GLN A 165 -20.20 8.29 -5.54
CA GLN A 165 -21.29 7.72 -6.33
C GLN A 165 -22.60 7.61 -5.54
N HIS A 166 -22.53 7.34 -4.24
CA HIS A 166 -23.72 7.35 -3.38
C HIS A 166 -24.31 8.76 -3.28
N LEU A 167 -23.48 9.79 -3.07
CA LEU A 167 -23.92 11.19 -3.05
C LEU A 167 -24.51 11.62 -4.40
N GLN A 168 -23.87 11.31 -5.52
CA GLN A 168 -24.40 11.62 -6.84
C GLN A 168 -25.73 10.91 -7.12
N ARG A 169 -25.93 9.69 -6.61
CA ARG A 169 -27.22 8.99 -6.69
C ARG A 169 -28.30 9.66 -5.84
N LEU A 170 -27.95 10.24 -4.69
CA LEU A 170 -28.88 11.03 -3.88
C LEU A 170 -29.23 12.36 -4.56
N GLU A 171 -28.29 12.96 -5.30
CA GLU A 171 -28.52 14.20 -6.06
C GLU A 171 -29.32 13.97 -7.36
N GLY A 172 -29.05 12.87 -8.07
CA GLY A 172 -29.70 12.52 -9.34
C GLY A 172 -30.96 11.65 -9.21
N GLY A 173 -31.15 11.00 -8.05
CA GLY A 173 -32.30 10.18 -7.71
C GLY A 173 -33.29 10.97 -6.86
N ASP A 174 -34.27 11.57 -7.54
CA ASP A 174 -35.57 11.93 -6.97
C ASP A 174 -35.54 12.97 -5.83
N THR A 175 -35.70 14.24 -6.22
CA THR A 175 -36.29 15.28 -5.37
C THR A 175 -37.77 15.01 -5.00
N GLY A 176 -38.26 13.76 -5.07
CA GLY A 176 -39.67 13.41 -5.00
C GLY A 176 -40.13 12.20 -4.16
N SER A 177 -39.30 11.31 -3.59
CA SER A 177 -39.87 10.14 -2.85
C SER A 177 -39.09 9.59 -1.66
N GLY A 178 -37.92 10.12 -1.31
CA GLY A 178 -37.19 9.70 -0.09
C GLY A 178 -36.83 10.81 0.89
N LEU A 179 -36.82 12.06 0.43
CA LEU A 179 -36.63 13.21 1.27
C LEU A 179 -37.98 13.54 1.90
N ASN A 180 -38.21 13.16 3.16
CA ASN A 180 -39.27 13.81 3.91
C ASN A 180 -38.91 15.32 3.91
N PRO A 181 -39.68 16.20 3.26
CA PRO A 181 -39.32 17.61 3.12
C PRO A 181 -39.18 18.32 4.48
N GLU A 182 -39.71 17.69 5.54
CA GLU A 182 -39.58 18.16 6.92
C GLU A 182 -38.18 17.94 7.53
N LEU A 183 -37.38 16.96 7.06
CA LEU A 183 -36.12 16.62 7.73
C LEU A 183 -34.96 17.56 7.33
N GLY A 184 -34.96 18.11 6.11
CA GLY A 184 -33.91 19.02 5.62
C GLY A 184 -32.48 18.45 5.70
N VAL A 185 -31.48 19.27 5.37
CA VAL A 185 -30.04 18.94 5.49
C VAL A 185 -29.67 18.58 6.93
N VAL A 186 -30.36 19.18 7.91
CA VAL A 186 -30.13 18.99 9.35
C VAL A 186 -30.51 17.58 9.80
N GLY A 187 -31.65 17.05 9.35
CA GLY A 187 -32.11 15.72 9.70
C GLY A 187 -31.26 14.62 9.08
N TYR A 188 -30.72 14.86 7.89
CA TYR A 188 -29.79 13.93 7.25
C TYR A 188 -28.45 13.89 7.97
N ALA A 189 -27.91 15.06 8.34
CA ALA A 189 -26.70 15.15 9.15
C ALA A 189 -26.88 14.49 10.52
N ALA A 190 -28.03 14.68 11.18
CA ALA A 190 -28.34 14.05 12.46
C ALA A 190 -28.37 12.52 12.35
N ARG A 191 -28.92 11.96 11.26
CA ARG A 191 -28.95 10.51 11.05
C ARG A 191 -27.57 9.94 10.72
N ALA A 192 -26.80 10.62 9.87
CA ALA A 192 -25.43 10.21 9.54
C ALA A 192 -24.50 10.24 10.77
N LEU A 193 -24.72 11.19 11.69
CA LEU A 193 -23.97 11.29 12.94
C LEU A 193 -24.43 10.29 14.01
N ALA A 194 -25.66 9.80 13.95
CA ALA A 194 -26.20 8.86 14.94
C ALA A 194 -25.49 7.50 14.95
N GLU A 195 -24.84 7.12 13.85
CA GLU A 195 -24.06 5.87 13.73
C GLU A 195 -22.55 6.08 13.97
N VAL A 196 -22.12 7.31 14.24
CA VAL A 196 -20.71 7.67 14.47
C VAL A 196 -20.45 7.77 15.97
N PRO A 197 -19.41 7.10 16.51
CA PRO A 197 -18.99 7.28 17.89
C PRO A 197 -18.72 8.76 18.24
N ASP A 198 -19.15 9.20 19.43
CA ASP A 198 -19.11 10.62 19.86
C ASP A 198 -17.71 11.25 19.76
N ASP A 199 -16.67 10.47 20.08
CA ASP A 199 -15.26 10.89 20.00
C ASP A 199 -14.80 11.23 18.57
N THR A 200 -15.47 10.63 17.57
CA THR A 200 -15.22 10.84 16.14
C THR A 200 -16.17 11.91 15.58
N ALA A 201 -17.40 12.00 16.08
CA ALA A 201 -18.40 12.97 15.65
C ALA A 201 -18.04 14.42 16.05
N GLN A 202 -17.55 14.62 17.28
CA GLN A 202 -17.30 15.96 17.82
C GLN A 202 -16.31 16.81 17.01
N PRO A 203 -15.14 16.28 16.58
CA PRO A 203 -14.20 17.04 15.76
C PRO A 203 -14.77 17.42 14.39
N LEU A 204 -15.58 16.55 13.78
CA LEU A 204 -16.23 16.80 12.50
C LEU A 204 -17.29 17.90 12.61
N ILE A 205 -18.12 17.84 13.66
CA ILE A 205 -19.12 18.87 13.96
C ILE A 205 -18.43 20.24 14.15
N ALA A 206 -17.37 20.29 14.96
CA ALA A 206 -16.62 21.52 15.21
C ALA A 206 -16.00 22.10 13.92
N LEU A 207 -15.50 21.25 13.03
CA LEU A 207 -14.98 21.67 11.73
C LEU A 207 -16.08 22.28 10.85
N ILE A 208 -17.23 21.60 10.73
CA ILE A 208 -18.38 22.07 9.95
C ILE A 208 -18.86 23.43 10.47
N GLU A 209 -18.98 23.59 11.79
CA GLU A 209 -19.35 24.86 12.41
C GLU A 209 -18.33 25.98 12.13
N SER A 210 -17.03 25.66 12.15
CA SER A 210 -15.97 26.62 11.83
C SER A 210 -16.05 27.12 10.38
N VAL A 211 -16.30 26.21 9.44
CA VAL A 211 -16.45 26.51 8.01
C VAL A 211 -17.71 27.34 7.78
N ALA A 212 -18.84 26.95 8.40
CA ALA A 212 -20.11 27.67 8.30
C ALA A 212 -20.01 29.10 8.84
N ARG A 213 -19.28 29.30 9.95
CA ARG A 213 -19.00 30.62 10.52
C ARG A 213 -18.14 31.47 9.59
N ARG A 214 -17.05 30.92 9.04
CA ARG A 214 -16.19 31.64 8.08
C ARG A 214 -16.97 32.08 6.83
N ALA A 215 -17.82 31.20 6.30
CA ALA A 215 -18.67 31.51 5.15
C ALA A 215 -19.70 32.63 5.44
N ARG A 216 -20.28 32.66 6.66
CA ARG A 216 -21.18 33.76 7.08
C ARG A 216 -20.43 35.09 7.20
N GLU A 217 -19.23 35.06 7.75
CA GLU A 217 -18.39 36.25 7.87
C GLU A 217 -17.96 36.80 6.51
N GLU A 218 -17.61 35.93 5.55
CA GLU A 218 -17.30 36.32 4.17
C GLU A 218 -18.48 36.98 3.48
N ARG A 219 -19.67 36.36 3.50
CA ARG A 219 -20.88 36.99 2.93
C ARG A 219 -21.22 38.32 3.60
N ALA A 220 -21.02 38.43 4.92
CA ALA A 220 -21.25 39.67 5.65
C ALA A 220 -20.20 40.76 5.36
N ARG A 221 -19.00 40.39 4.89
CA ARG A 221 -18.00 41.34 4.38
C ARG A 221 -18.35 41.78 2.96
N GLU A 222 -18.71 40.83 2.09
CA GLU A 222 -19.14 41.10 0.71
C GLU A 222 -20.35 42.06 0.67
N ALA A 223 -21.37 41.80 1.49
CA ALA A 223 -22.56 42.65 1.60
C ALA A 223 -22.30 44.04 2.19
N ARG A 224 -21.16 44.26 2.84
CA ARG A 224 -20.73 45.59 3.34
C ARG A 224 -19.82 46.34 2.35
N SER A 225 -19.35 45.66 1.31
CA SER A 225 -18.50 46.22 0.26
C SER A 225 -19.25 46.62 -1.02
N THR A 226 -20.54 46.27 -1.12
CA THR A 226 -21.52 46.72 -2.13
C THR A 226 -22.40 47.82 -1.56
#